data_AF-A0A6I9MUG1-F1
#
_entry.id   AF-A0A6I9MUG1-F1
#
_cell.length_a   1.000
_cell.length_b   1.000
_cell.length_c   1.000
_cell.angle_alpha   90.00
_cell.angle_beta   90.00
_cell.angle_gamma   90.00
#
_symmetry.space_group_name_H-M   'P 1'
#
loop_
_entity.id
_entity.type
_entity.pdbx_description
1 polymer ?
#
loop_
_entity_poly.entity_id
_entity_poly.type
_entity_poly.pdbx_seq_one_letter_code
_entity_poly.pdbx_strand_id
1 'polypeptide(L)'
;MAADSALLLSLVEEYVSGLQDSKAKDTATAVKNGEFTVLQLVEALGLSLTSSQPHTRARGVQLLSEVLHECYGGLTEKEVEVLLVFYENRLKDHHVITPPVLQGLRALTKCTVLPPGSAVSMLRCLFQDVHVQSLMLTERACVYNMLINLMAIREAGTSDSS
;
A
#
# COMPACT_ATOMS: atom_id res chain seq x y z
N MET A 1 -1.54 23.62 10.11
CA MET A 1 -0.62 22.80 10.93
C MET A 1 -1.36 22.05 12.05
N ALA A 2 -1.93 22.71 13.07
CA ALA A 2 -2.64 21.99 14.15
C ALA A 2 -4.02 21.44 13.73
N ALA A 3 -4.76 22.19 12.90
CA ALA A 3 -6.06 21.75 12.39
C ALA A 3 -5.94 20.54 11.45
N ASP A 4 -4.96 20.56 10.54
CA ASP A 4 -4.71 19.47 9.57
C ASP A 4 -4.32 18.17 10.28
N SER A 5 -3.54 18.26 11.37
CA SER A 5 -3.19 17.12 12.20
C SER A 5 -4.40 16.52 12.94
N ALA A 6 -5.32 17.36 13.43
CA ALA A 6 -6.54 16.88 14.10
C ALA A 6 -7.50 16.22 13.10
N LEU A 7 -7.64 16.78 11.90
CA LEU A 7 -8.43 16.20 10.82
C LEU A 7 -7.88 14.83 10.42
N LEU A 8 -6.58 14.70 10.17
CA LEU A 8 -5.96 13.43 9.81
C LEU A 8 -6.18 12.34 10.87
N LEU A 9 -5.99 12.67 12.15
CA LEU A 9 -6.22 11.74 13.25
C LEU A 9 -7.69 11.29 13.31
N SER A 10 -8.64 12.21 13.10
CA SER A 10 -10.07 11.88 13.09
C SER A 10 -10.44 10.94 11.93
N LEU A 11 -9.89 11.17 10.73
CA LEU A 11 -10.11 10.31 9.57
C LEU A 11 -9.58 8.89 9.83
N VAL A 12 -8.38 8.80 10.42
CA VAL A 12 -7.76 7.52 10.78
C VAL A 12 -8.57 6.78 11.83
N GLU A 13 -9.00 7.45 12.91
CA GLU A 13 -9.78 6.83 13.98
C GLU A 13 -11.15 6.33 13.49
N GLU A 14 -11.88 7.16 12.74
CA GLU A 14 -13.20 6.81 12.19
C GLU A 14 -13.12 5.62 11.22
N TYR A 15 -12.05 5.53 10.42
CA TYR A 15 -11.84 4.38 9.56
C TYR A 15 -11.40 3.14 10.35
N VAL A 16 -10.38 3.24 11.20
CA VAL A 16 -9.80 2.07 11.89
C VAL A 16 -10.78 1.44 12.88
N SER A 17 -11.65 2.24 13.49
CA SER A 17 -12.75 1.73 14.35
C SER A 17 -13.77 0.87 13.59
N GLY A 18 -13.77 0.88 12.25
CA GLY A 18 -14.68 0.10 11.41
C GLY A 18 -16.07 0.72 11.26
N LEU A 19 -16.24 1.98 11.68
CA LEU A 19 -17.53 2.66 11.63
C LEU A 19 -17.78 3.36 10.29
N GLN A 20 -16.72 3.84 9.61
CA GLN A 20 -16.86 4.66 8.40
C GLN A 20 -15.81 4.34 7.31
N ASP A 21 -16.03 3.29 6.53
CA ASP A 21 -15.13 2.92 5.42
C ASP A 21 -15.06 3.98 4.31
N SER A 22 -16.07 4.85 4.21
CA SER A 22 -16.06 6.00 3.30
C SER A 22 -14.88 6.96 3.54
N LYS A 23 -14.29 6.94 4.74
CA LYS A 23 -13.17 7.81 5.14
C LYS A 23 -11.90 7.55 4.35
N ALA A 24 -11.73 6.37 3.75
CA ALA A 24 -10.60 6.15 2.85
C ALA A 24 -10.63 7.10 1.65
N LYS A 25 -11.81 7.36 1.09
CA LYS A 25 -11.96 8.29 -0.02
C LYS A 25 -11.68 9.73 0.41
N ASP A 26 -12.20 10.13 1.56
CA ASP A 26 -11.95 11.47 2.13
C ASP A 26 -10.44 11.67 2.39
N THR A 27 -9.78 10.65 2.96
CA THR A 27 -8.33 10.65 3.20
C THR A 27 -7.56 10.75 1.90
N ALA A 28 -7.93 9.98 0.87
CA ALA A 28 -7.30 10.03 -0.44
C ALA A 28 -7.47 11.40 -1.12
N THR A 29 -8.64 12.02 -1.00
CA THR A 29 -8.91 13.37 -1.51
C THR A 29 -8.03 14.39 -0.80
N ALA A 30 -7.92 14.34 0.53
CA ALA A 30 -7.08 15.25 1.30
C ALA A 30 -5.59 15.11 0.94
N VAL A 31 -5.09 13.88 0.71
CA VAL A 31 -3.72 13.64 0.20
C VAL A 31 -3.54 14.25 -1.20
N LYS A 32 -4.50 14.04 -2.11
CA LYS A 32 -4.45 14.61 -3.47
C LYS A 32 -4.47 16.13 -3.48
N ASN A 33 -5.18 16.74 -2.54
CA ASN A 33 -5.24 18.19 -2.36
C ASN A 33 -4.00 18.78 -1.68
N GLY A 34 -3.09 17.93 -1.16
CA GLY A 34 -1.89 18.36 -0.45
C GLY A 34 -2.16 18.84 0.98
N GLU A 35 -3.31 18.49 1.58
CA GLU A 35 -3.62 18.81 2.98
C GLU A 35 -2.68 18.08 3.94
N PHE A 36 -2.28 16.86 3.58
CA PHE A 36 -1.21 16.09 4.22
C PHE A 36 -0.58 15.10 3.24
N THR A 37 0.64 14.65 3.53
CA THR A 37 1.38 13.68 2.71
C THR A 37 1.03 12.25 3.09
N VAL A 38 1.39 11.30 2.23
CA VAL A 38 1.28 9.86 2.54
C VAL A 38 2.15 9.50 3.76
N LEU A 39 3.32 10.13 3.92
CA LEU A 39 4.17 9.90 5.10
C LEU A 39 3.48 10.35 6.39
N GLN A 40 2.82 11.51 6.39
CA GLN A 40 2.03 11.97 7.53
C GLN A 40 0.88 11.02 7.86
N LEU A 41 0.22 10.44 6.83
CA LEU A 41 -0.76 9.37 7.04
C LEU A 41 -0.14 8.13 7.69
N VAL A 42 1.05 7.68 7.26
CA VAL A 42 1.75 6.54 7.87
C VAL A 42 2.09 6.83 9.34
N GLU A 43 2.53 8.05 9.67
CA GLU A 43 2.80 8.47 11.05
C GLU A 43 1.52 8.44 11.90
N ALA A 44 0.42 8.99 11.40
CA ALA A 44 -0.88 8.97 12.09
C ALA A 44 -1.42 7.55 12.28
N LEU A 45 -1.13 6.64 11.35
CA LEU A 45 -1.48 5.22 11.42
C LEU A 45 -0.61 4.42 12.41
N GLY A 46 0.45 5.01 13.00
CA GLY A 46 1.45 4.30 13.78
C GLY A 46 0.89 3.39 14.88
N LEU A 47 -0.09 3.88 15.67
CA LEU A 47 -0.74 3.09 16.73
C LEU A 47 -1.51 1.88 16.15
N SER A 48 -2.20 2.08 15.04
CA SER A 48 -2.98 1.02 14.37
C SER A 48 -2.06 -0.02 13.73
N LEU A 49 -0.97 0.42 13.08
CA LEU A 49 0.00 -0.43 12.38
C LEU A 49 0.92 -1.23 13.30
N THR A 50 0.98 -0.86 14.58
CA THR A 50 1.78 -1.54 15.62
C THR A 50 0.93 -2.18 16.72
N SER A 51 -0.40 -2.14 16.57
CA SER A 51 -1.34 -2.78 17.51
C SER A 51 -1.05 -4.28 17.66
N SER A 52 -1.21 -4.81 18.87
CA SER A 52 -1.12 -6.25 19.13
C SER A 52 -2.22 -7.04 18.41
N GLN A 53 -3.35 -6.39 18.09
CA GLN A 53 -4.51 -7.02 17.44
C GLN A 53 -4.34 -7.07 15.90
N PRO A 54 -4.30 -8.27 15.29
CA PRO A 54 -4.13 -8.41 13.84
C PRO A 54 -5.17 -7.68 13.00
N HIS A 55 -6.43 -7.64 13.46
CA HIS A 55 -7.50 -6.95 12.75
C HIS A 55 -7.33 -5.43 12.74
N THR A 56 -6.85 -4.83 13.84
CA THR A 56 -6.53 -3.41 13.89
C THR A 56 -5.39 -3.07 12.94
N ARG A 57 -4.34 -3.91 12.89
CA ARG A 57 -3.26 -3.76 11.91
C ARG A 57 -3.79 -3.87 10.48
N ALA A 58 -4.62 -4.87 10.21
CA ALA A 58 -5.23 -5.06 8.89
C ALA A 58 -6.02 -3.82 8.44
N ARG A 59 -6.81 -3.21 9.32
CA ARG A 59 -7.54 -1.97 9.03
C ARG A 59 -6.61 -0.80 8.74
N GLY A 60 -5.53 -0.64 9.50
CA GLY A 60 -4.54 0.40 9.23
C GLY A 60 -3.85 0.22 7.88
N VAL A 61 -3.47 -1.01 7.53
CA VAL A 61 -2.86 -1.33 6.22
C VAL A 61 -3.88 -1.16 5.10
N GLN A 62 -5.15 -1.49 5.34
CA GLN A 62 -6.24 -1.33 4.38
C GLN A 62 -6.43 0.15 4.01
N LEU A 63 -6.52 1.04 5.01
CA LEU A 63 -6.63 2.48 4.77
C LEU A 63 -5.48 2.99 3.91
N LEU A 64 -4.24 2.63 4.27
CA LEU A 64 -3.06 3.04 3.52
C LEU A 64 -3.11 2.51 2.07
N SER A 65 -3.54 1.26 1.87
CA SER A 65 -3.63 0.64 0.55
C SER A 65 -4.68 1.29 -0.34
N GLU A 66 -5.83 1.64 0.23
CA GLU A 66 -6.92 2.33 -0.47
C GLU A 66 -6.51 3.76 -0.86
N VAL A 67 -5.80 4.48 0.03
CA VAL A 67 -5.26 5.81 -0.29
C VAL A 67 -4.21 5.71 -1.41
N LEU A 68 -3.28 4.75 -1.34
CA LEU A 68 -2.27 4.55 -2.39
C LEU A 68 -2.88 4.20 -3.74
N HIS A 69 -3.99 3.45 -3.77
CA HIS A 69 -4.70 3.16 -5.01
C HIS A 69 -5.15 4.42 -5.74
N GLU A 70 -5.44 5.48 -4.99
CA GLU A 70 -5.91 6.75 -5.52
C GLU A 70 -4.75 7.71 -5.84
N CYS A 71 -3.65 7.67 -5.08
CA CYS A 71 -2.58 8.67 -5.16
C CYS A 71 -1.22 8.15 -5.68
N TYR A 72 -1.14 6.94 -6.23
CA TYR A 72 0.13 6.33 -6.71
C TYR A 72 0.92 7.19 -7.71
N GLY A 73 0.25 8.05 -8.48
CA GLY A 73 0.89 8.93 -9.46
C GLY A 73 1.63 10.14 -8.87
N GLY A 74 1.40 10.46 -7.59
CA GLY A 74 2.02 11.60 -6.91
C GLY A 74 3.19 11.25 -6.00
N LEU A 75 3.58 9.98 -5.92
CA LEU A 75 4.64 9.51 -5.03
C LEU A 75 6.02 9.79 -5.63
N THR A 76 6.96 10.16 -4.77
CA THR A 76 8.39 10.23 -5.10
C THR A 76 9.02 8.83 -5.05
N GLU A 77 10.15 8.64 -5.75
CA GLU A 77 10.91 7.37 -5.71
C GLU A 77 11.26 6.96 -4.28
N LYS A 78 11.63 7.93 -3.42
CA LYS A 78 11.98 7.66 -2.02
C LYS A 78 10.80 7.19 -1.19
N GLU A 79 9.61 7.78 -1.41
CA GLU A 79 8.39 7.31 -0.75
C GLU A 79 8.01 5.91 -1.21
N VAL A 80 8.13 5.62 -2.51
CA VAL A 80 7.89 4.28 -3.05
C VAL A 80 8.84 3.26 -2.42
N GLU A 81 10.14 3.58 -2.30
CA GLU A 81 11.12 2.70 -1.65
C GLU A 81 10.74 2.37 -0.20
N VAL A 82 10.38 3.38 0.60
CA VAL A 82 9.98 3.18 2.00
C VAL A 82 8.70 2.35 2.10
N LEU A 83 7.71 2.63 1.26
CA LEU A 83 6.44 1.90 1.22
C LEU A 83 6.64 0.45 0.79
N LEU A 84 7.49 0.19 -0.20
CA LEU A 84 7.82 -1.18 -0.62
C LEU A 84 8.40 -2.00 0.53
N VAL A 85 9.41 -1.46 1.22
CA VAL A 85 10.01 -2.12 2.38
C VAL A 85 8.96 -2.37 3.48
N PHE A 86 8.07 -1.41 3.71
CA PHE A 86 6.96 -1.59 4.66
C PHE A 86 6.03 -2.75 4.26
N TYR A 87 5.54 -2.78 3.02
CA TYR A 87 4.60 -3.81 2.56
C TYR A 87 5.24 -5.20 2.47
N GLU A 88 6.49 -5.30 2.00
CA GLU A 88 7.24 -6.56 1.98
C GLU A 88 7.39 -7.14 3.39
N ASN A 89 7.66 -6.29 4.39
CA ASN A 89 7.71 -6.74 5.78
C ASN A 89 6.33 -7.15 6.31
N ARG A 90 5.25 -6.51 5.87
CA ARG A 90 3.88 -6.85 6.27
C ARG A 90 3.34 -8.14 5.65
N LEU A 91 3.95 -8.66 4.57
CA LEU A 91 3.61 -9.99 4.03
C LEU A 91 3.87 -11.12 5.05
N LYS A 92 4.84 -10.92 5.95
CA LYS A 92 5.25 -11.89 6.99
C LYS A 92 4.40 -11.84 8.26
N ASP A 93 3.42 -10.94 8.31
CA ASP A 93 2.52 -10.77 9.44
C ASP A 93 1.39 -11.84 9.38
N HIS A 94 0.42 -11.72 10.28
CA HIS A 94 -0.76 -12.56 10.34
C HIS A 94 -1.56 -12.51 9.03
N HIS A 95 -2.08 -13.66 8.60
CA HIS A 95 -2.75 -13.86 7.31
C HIS A 95 -3.91 -12.88 7.00
N VAL A 96 -4.57 -12.33 8.02
CA VAL A 96 -5.65 -11.33 7.86
C VAL A 96 -5.14 -10.01 7.26
N ILE A 97 -3.84 -9.77 7.29
CA ILE A 97 -3.18 -8.56 6.80
C ILE A 97 -2.71 -8.76 5.35
N THR A 98 -2.59 -10.01 4.89
CA THR A 98 -2.16 -10.32 3.52
C THR A 98 -3.05 -9.67 2.45
N PRO A 99 -4.40 -9.72 2.51
CA PRO A 99 -5.23 -9.08 1.48
C PRO A 99 -4.97 -7.57 1.29
N PRO A 100 -4.99 -6.72 2.34
CA PRO A 100 -4.68 -5.30 2.14
C PRO A 100 -3.22 -5.09 1.71
N VAL A 101 -2.24 -5.87 2.20
CA VAL A 101 -0.85 -5.77 1.74
C VAL A 101 -0.73 -6.01 0.22
N LEU A 102 -1.43 -7.02 -0.31
CA LEU A 102 -1.43 -7.29 -1.75
C LEU A 102 -2.04 -6.13 -2.55
N GLN A 103 -3.07 -5.45 -2.02
CA GLN A 103 -3.63 -4.27 -2.69
C GLN A 103 -2.65 -3.09 -2.69
N GLY A 104 -1.95 -2.86 -1.57
CA GLY A 104 -0.91 -1.83 -1.49
C GLY A 104 0.25 -2.08 -2.45
N LEU A 105 0.81 -3.29 -2.48
CA LEU A 105 1.84 -3.68 -3.45
C LEU A 105 1.36 -3.49 -4.88
N ARG A 106 0.11 -3.89 -5.18
CA ARG A 106 -0.47 -3.70 -6.52
C ARG A 106 -0.56 -2.23 -6.90
N ALA A 107 -0.92 -1.33 -5.97
CA ALA A 107 -0.90 0.10 -6.23
C ALA A 107 0.51 0.59 -6.56
N LEU A 108 1.53 0.14 -5.82
CA LEU A 108 2.93 0.51 -6.06
C LEU A 108 3.46 0.01 -7.41
N THR A 109 2.97 -1.13 -7.93
CA THR A 109 3.32 -1.58 -9.29
C THR A 109 2.86 -0.61 -10.40
N LYS A 110 1.99 0.36 -10.10
CA LYS A 110 1.52 1.37 -11.05
C LYS A 110 2.31 2.69 -10.99
N CYS A 111 3.21 2.85 -10.03
CA CYS A 111 4.06 4.03 -9.93
C CYS A 111 5.04 4.09 -11.10
N THR A 112 5.26 5.28 -11.67
CA THR A 112 6.23 5.50 -12.75
C THR A 112 7.67 5.58 -12.25
N VAL A 113 7.86 5.77 -10.93
CA VAL A 113 9.15 5.99 -10.27
C VAL A 113 9.56 4.78 -9.40
N LEU A 114 9.38 3.57 -9.91
CA LEU A 114 9.77 2.34 -9.22
C LEU A 114 11.31 2.26 -9.09
N PRO A 115 11.87 2.15 -7.87
CA PRO A 115 13.31 2.07 -7.69
C PRO A 115 13.91 0.85 -8.40
N PRO A 116 15.16 0.92 -8.89
CA PRO A 116 15.83 -0.22 -9.53
C PRO A 116 15.84 -1.47 -8.63
N GLY A 117 15.51 -2.64 -9.21
CA GLY A 117 15.46 -3.90 -8.48
C GLY A 117 14.17 -4.16 -7.69
N SER A 118 13.30 -3.16 -7.52
CA SER A 118 12.03 -3.29 -6.79
C SER A 118 11.13 -4.38 -7.33
N ALA A 119 11.02 -4.50 -8.67
CA ALA A 119 10.24 -5.55 -9.31
C ALA A 119 10.70 -6.97 -8.91
N VAL A 120 12.02 -7.18 -8.85
CA VAL A 120 12.62 -8.46 -8.46
C VAL A 120 12.42 -8.72 -6.97
N SER A 121 12.55 -7.69 -6.14
CA SER A 121 12.30 -7.77 -4.69
C SER A 121 10.86 -8.16 -4.40
N MET A 122 9.89 -7.44 -4.98
CA MET A 122 8.46 -7.69 -4.81
C MET A 122 8.08 -9.12 -5.21
N LEU A 123 8.52 -9.60 -6.38
CA LEU A 123 8.22 -10.96 -6.84
C LEU A 123 8.81 -12.01 -5.89
N ARG A 124 10.03 -11.79 -5.41
CA ARG A 124 10.68 -12.70 -4.46
C ARG A 124 9.89 -12.78 -3.16
N CYS A 125 9.56 -11.64 -2.55
CA CYS A 125 8.79 -11.60 -1.31
C CYS A 125 7.38 -12.19 -1.49
N LEU A 126 6.69 -11.89 -2.59
CA LEU A 126 5.37 -12.44 -2.89
C LEU A 126 5.39 -13.98 -2.91
N PHE A 127 6.29 -14.59 -3.66
CA PHE A 127 6.31 -16.06 -3.78
C PHE A 127 7.01 -16.77 -2.61
N GLN A 128 7.84 -16.06 -1.84
CA GLN A 128 8.48 -16.60 -0.66
C GLN A 128 7.55 -16.57 0.57
N ASP A 129 6.84 -15.47 0.78
CA ASP A 129 6.08 -15.23 2.01
C ASP A 129 4.58 -15.49 1.85
N VAL A 130 4.06 -15.64 0.61
CA VAL A 130 2.64 -15.89 0.35
C VAL A 130 2.39 -17.23 -0.33
N HIS A 131 1.58 -18.07 0.30
CA HIS A 131 1.10 -19.30 -0.33
C HIS A 131 -0.11 -19.02 -1.24
N VAL A 132 0.16 -18.64 -2.49
CA VAL A 132 -0.85 -18.17 -3.47
C VAL A 132 -2.03 -19.14 -3.63
N GLN A 133 -1.82 -20.45 -3.53
CA GLN A 133 -2.89 -21.45 -3.68
C GLN A 133 -3.93 -21.41 -2.54
N SER A 134 -3.55 -20.92 -1.36
CA SER A 134 -4.47 -20.79 -0.21
C SER A 134 -5.29 -19.51 -0.22
N LEU A 135 -4.98 -18.57 -1.11
CA LEU A 135 -5.67 -17.29 -1.23
C LEU A 135 -7.05 -17.44 -1.88
N MET A 136 -7.99 -16.54 -1.57
CA MET A 136 -9.26 -16.47 -2.29
C MET A 136 -9.05 -16.00 -3.73
N LEU A 137 -10.08 -16.12 -4.57
CA LEU A 137 -9.99 -15.79 -6.00
C LEU A 137 -9.53 -14.35 -6.25
N THR A 138 -10.04 -13.40 -5.46
CA THR A 138 -9.73 -11.98 -5.61
C THR A 138 -8.24 -11.69 -5.37
N GLU A 139 -7.65 -12.27 -4.32
CA GLU A 139 -6.23 -12.07 -4.01
C GLU A 139 -5.33 -12.80 -4.99
N ARG A 140 -5.73 -14.00 -5.47
CA ARG A 140 -5.00 -14.68 -6.56
C ARG A 140 -4.98 -13.82 -7.82
N ALA A 141 -6.12 -13.25 -8.20
CA ALA A 141 -6.19 -12.33 -9.32
C ALA A 141 -5.31 -11.08 -9.09
N CYS A 142 -5.24 -10.57 -7.86
CA CYS A 142 -4.34 -9.47 -7.50
C CYS A 142 -2.86 -9.83 -7.75
N VAL A 143 -2.41 -11.00 -7.29
CA VAL A 143 -1.04 -11.50 -7.48
C VAL A 143 -0.70 -11.64 -8.96
N TYR A 144 -1.56 -12.28 -9.76
CA TYR A 144 -1.29 -12.46 -11.19
C TYR A 144 -1.29 -11.15 -11.97
N ASN A 145 -2.18 -10.20 -11.62
CA ASN A 145 -2.16 -8.87 -12.24
C ASN A 145 -0.88 -8.09 -11.88
N MET A 146 -0.36 -8.21 -10.65
CA MET A 146 0.94 -7.64 -10.30
C MET A 146 2.06 -8.23 -11.15
N LEU A 147 2.07 -9.56 -11.34
CA LEU A 147 3.06 -10.23 -12.19
C LEU A 147 3.01 -9.70 -13.63
N ILE A 148 1.81 -9.56 -14.21
CA ILE A 148 1.62 -9.01 -15.56
C ILE A 148 2.18 -7.58 -15.65
N ASN A 149 1.83 -6.72 -14.69
CA ASN A 149 2.32 -5.33 -14.66
C ASN A 149 3.85 -5.27 -14.58
N LEU A 150 4.46 -6.07 -13.71
CA LEU A 150 5.91 -6.07 -13.52
C LEU A 150 6.67 -6.60 -14.75
N MET A 151 6.09 -7.57 -15.47
CA MET A 151 6.64 -8.04 -16.75
C MET A 151 6.61 -6.93 -17.80
N ALA A 152 5.48 -6.21 -17.93
CA ALA A 152 5.35 -5.11 -18.88
C ALA A 152 6.32 -3.95 -18.60
N ILE A 153 6.52 -3.59 -17.32
CA ILE A 153 7.48 -2.55 -16.91
C ILE A 153 8.91 -2.92 -17.33
N ARG A 154 9.28 -4.19 -17.17
CA ARG A 154 10.63 -4.68 -17.52
C ARG A 154 10.89 -4.61 -19.02
N GLU A 155 9.90 -4.95 -19.85
CA GLU A 155 10.02 -4.89 -21.32
C GLU A 155 10.17 -3.44 -21.81
N ALA A 156 9.44 -2.50 -21.21
CA ALA A 156 9.56 -1.08 -21.54
C ALA A 156 10.98 -0.55 -21.25
N GLY A 157 11.58 -0.89 -20.09
CA GLY A 157 12.93 -0.45 -19.72
C GLY A 157 14.06 -0.97 -20.62
N THR A 158 13.85 -2.08 -21.34
CA THR A 158 14.82 -2.60 -22.33
C THR A 158 14.75 -1.90 -23.69
N SER A 159 13.70 -1.11 -23.95
CA SER A 159 13.46 -0.48 -25.26
C SER A 159 14.22 0.84 -25.44
N ASP A 160 14.57 1.52 -24.33
CA ASP A 160 15.22 2.85 -24.35
C ASP A 160 16.76 2.79 -24.30
N SER A 161 17.35 1.59 -24.39
CA SER A 161 18.81 1.37 -24.35
C SER A 161 19.40 0.86 -25.67
N SER A 162 18.67 1.01 -26.79
CA SER A 162 19.12 0.64 -28.15
C SER A 162 19.28 1.85 -29.06
#